data_AF-A0A6A6HV52-F1
#
_entry.id   AF-A0A6A6HV52-F1
#
_cell.length_a   1.000
_cell.length_b   1.000
_cell.length_c   1.000
_cell.angle_alpha   90.00
_cell.angle_beta   90.00
_cell.angle_gamma   90.00
#
_symmetry.space_group_name_H-M   'P 1'
#
loop_
_entity.id
_entity.type
_entity.pdbx_description
1 polymer ?
#
loop_
_entity_poly.entity_id
_entity_poly.type
_entity_poly.pdbx_seq_one_letter_code
_entity_poly.pdbx_strand_id
1 'polypeptide(L)'
;MKRAASACEDGTARKRCRRASTSTPLESFDPVQWLEWAERARSISAWACSVASNPPRSDSCNSCESPPASEAEVPDTMSESSRLRDMKTAQRARPRSCSPTKKSSQYRNIVLKPANILVDVIHVLPPDVEALLPSDLRDILDPPSHAPPSSPRTHADAATATHNENAEEENNARTRELADRVRELAAVYLFECRLLAGKPGSEPEYRTHLYSDVVEKLARIPAWCRVLSASCSDKLWRASLKPAPPNPILALPSSTWPSLPPNPIVAAKPPQGASFESTPNTLDSDVVRIRPDGRAFNFAGPPASTAPSESSTASELDGTLTTPKPDITVGISREAFSRAHAGLLEYWQAKETVVSDPHATQGDMRFPFLIIEGKGLVTNGNLIGAQNQAAGGRTCAIRVLESLAEQDPDPAADGPRIVFSVTTEGVIHELWVHYRVVDEDDVVKHHMTCLGAWRSTLERHTNELVAALACILEWGVEVFHGQVRQVLDRVLANAVAVQ
;
A
#
# COMPACT_ATOMS: atom_id res chain seq x y z
N MET A 1 69.62 12.50 16.31
CA MET A 1 70.36 11.70 15.30
C MET A 1 69.59 10.38 15.12
N LYS A 2 69.08 9.92 13.99
CA LYS A 2 69.24 10.23 12.55
C LYS A 2 67.86 10.14 11.88
N ARG A 3 67.66 11.00 10.87
CA ARG A 3 66.55 10.97 9.91
C ARG A 3 66.68 9.77 8.97
N ALA A 4 65.55 9.25 8.48
CA ALA A 4 65.46 8.68 7.15
C ALA A 4 64.08 9.00 6.58
N ALA A 5 64.09 9.80 5.50
CA ALA A 5 62.94 10.16 4.70
C ALA A 5 62.76 9.12 3.58
N SER A 6 61.52 8.82 3.23
CA SER A 6 61.18 8.13 1.98
C SER A 6 59.96 8.81 1.39
N ALA A 7 60.17 9.45 0.25
CA ALA A 7 59.15 10.06 -0.58
C ALA A 7 58.33 8.96 -1.29
N CYS A 8 57.02 9.16 -1.40
CA CYS A 8 56.17 8.49 -2.38
C CYS A 8 55.44 9.56 -3.19
N GLU A 9 55.48 9.38 -4.50
CA GLU A 9 55.17 10.33 -5.55
C GLU A 9 53.66 10.56 -5.73
N ASP A 10 53.34 11.82 -6.04
CA ASP A 10 52.05 12.31 -6.51
C ASP A 10 51.70 11.78 -7.91
N GLY A 11 50.52 11.16 -8.03
CA GLY A 11 49.96 10.69 -9.30
C GLY A 11 48.48 11.01 -9.43
N THR A 12 48.09 12.29 -9.33
CA THR A 12 46.70 12.72 -9.56
C THR A 12 46.41 12.92 -11.04
N ALA A 13 45.83 11.90 -11.68
CA ALA A 13 45.25 12.00 -13.01
C ALA A 13 43.94 12.83 -12.97
N ARG A 14 44.03 14.11 -13.35
CA ARG A 14 42.87 14.98 -13.62
C ARG A 14 42.10 14.49 -14.85
N LYS A 15 40.97 13.80 -14.65
CA LYS A 15 39.93 13.65 -15.68
C LYS A 15 39.14 14.96 -15.79
N ARG A 16 39.36 15.71 -16.87
CA ARG A 16 38.51 16.82 -17.30
C ARG A 16 37.12 16.28 -17.68
N CYS A 17 36.13 16.46 -16.82
CA CYS A 17 34.72 16.44 -17.24
C CYS A 17 34.43 17.72 -18.03
N ARG A 18 34.15 17.59 -19.33
CA ARG A 18 33.55 18.66 -20.14
C ARG A 18 32.12 18.88 -19.64
N ARG A 19 31.90 20.01 -18.96
CA ARG A 19 30.56 20.58 -18.73
C ARG A 19 30.06 21.13 -20.06
N ALA A 20 29.09 20.44 -20.67
CA ALA A 20 28.24 21.04 -21.69
C ALA A 20 26.94 21.45 -20.98
N SER A 21 26.85 22.73 -20.62
CA SER A 21 25.62 23.36 -20.14
C SER A 21 24.92 23.94 -21.36
N THR A 22 24.02 23.16 -21.95
CA THR A 22 22.99 23.67 -22.87
C THR A 22 21.67 23.62 -22.10
N SER A 23 21.25 24.76 -21.60
CA SER A 23 19.88 25.01 -21.14
C SER A 23 18.94 24.84 -22.34
N THR A 24 18.20 23.75 -22.39
CA THR A 24 17.03 23.62 -23.27
C THR A 24 15.97 24.62 -22.78
N PRO A 25 15.44 25.50 -23.65
CA PRO A 25 14.32 26.36 -23.28
C PRO A 25 13.10 25.49 -23.00
N LEU A 26 12.30 25.87 -22.00
CA LEU A 26 10.95 25.35 -21.81
C LEU A 26 10.20 25.44 -23.13
N GLU A 27 9.85 24.29 -23.71
CA GLU A 27 8.99 24.23 -24.88
C GLU A 27 7.67 24.92 -24.54
N SER A 28 7.39 26.00 -25.28
CA SER A 28 6.11 26.69 -25.21
C SER A 28 5.01 25.70 -25.61
N PHE A 29 4.02 25.58 -24.73
CA PHE A 29 2.82 24.77 -24.94
C PHE A 29 2.23 25.04 -26.34
N ASP A 30 2.12 24.01 -27.18
CA ASP A 30 1.55 24.11 -28.51
C ASP A 30 0.02 24.17 -28.42
N PRO A 31 -0.62 25.31 -28.70
CA PRO A 31 -2.09 25.44 -28.65
C PRO A 31 -2.80 24.51 -29.64
N VAL A 32 -2.10 23.98 -30.65
CA VAL A 32 -2.65 22.99 -31.61
C VAL A 32 -2.86 21.64 -30.94
N GLN A 33 -1.92 21.18 -30.09
CA GLN A 33 -2.12 19.95 -29.31
C GLN A 33 -3.33 20.08 -28.37
N TRP A 34 -3.50 21.23 -27.73
CA TRP A 34 -4.65 21.43 -26.83
C TRP A 34 -6.00 21.32 -27.57
N LEU A 35 -6.08 21.85 -28.79
CA LEU A 35 -7.28 21.76 -29.62
C LEU A 35 -7.59 20.31 -30.04
N GLU A 36 -6.56 19.52 -30.39
CA GLU A 36 -6.70 18.09 -30.71
C GLU A 36 -7.19 17.27 -29.51
N TRP A 37 -6.69 17.56 -28.30
CA TRP A 37 -7.13 16.90 -27.08
C TRP A 37 -8.58 17.25 -26.73
N ALA A 38 -8.98 18.51 -26.90
CA ALA A 38 -10.36 18.95 -26.68
C ALA A 38 -11.34 18.34 -27.70
N GLU A 39 -10.91 18.11 -28.95
CA GLU A 39 -11.72 17.40 -29.95
C GLU A 39 -11.84 15.91 -29.64
N ARG A 40 -10.76 15.24 -29.21
CA ARG A 40 -10.82 13.84 -28.77
C ARG A 40 -11.73 13.65 -27.57
N ALA A 41 -11.66 14.54 -26.58
CA ALA A 41 -12.54 14.48 -25.41
C ALA A 41 -14.01 14.60 -25.83
N ARG A 42 -14.35 15.56 -26.71
CA ARG A 42 -15.70 15.71 -27.26
C ARG A 42 -16.15 14.48 -28.06
N SER A 43 -15.26 13.87 -28.84
CA SER A 43 -15.55 12.63 -29.58
C SER A 43 -15.86 11.45 -28.66
N ILE A 44 -15.14 11.31 -27.55
CA ILE A 44 -15.36 10.24 -26.57
C ILE A 44 -16.70 10.44 -25.85
N SER A 45 -17.00 11.68 -25.43
CA SER A 45 -18.30 12.02 -24.82
C SER A 45 -19.47 11.76 -25.78
N ALA A 46 -19.34 12.15 -27.06
CA ALA A 46 -20.37 11.90 -28.07
C ALA A 46 -20.59 10.39 -28.32
N TRP A 47 -19.51 9.61 -28.38
CA TRP A 47 -19.59 8.15 -28.50
C TRP A 47 -20.29 7.53 -27.29
N ALA A 48 -19.95 7.93 -26.07
CA ALA A 48 -20.58 7.43 -24.84
C ALA A 48 -22.09 7.73 -24.81
N CYS A 49 -22.51 8.93 -25.22
CA CYS A 49 -23.92 9.29 -25.33
C CYS A 49 -24.65 8.48 -26.43
N SER A 50 -23.97 8.18 -27.54
CA SER A 50 -24.52 7.35 -28.63
C SER A 50 -24.76 5.90 -28.18
N VAL A 51 -23.83 5.33 -27.40
CA VAL A 51 -23.97 3.97 -26.84
C VAL A 51 -25.11 3.89 -25.83
N ALA A 52 -25.28 4.92 -25.00
CA ALA A 52 -26.38 4.97 -24.02
C ALA A 52 -27.77 5.10 -24.66
N SER A 53 -27.85 5.62 -25.89
CA SER A 53 -29.13 5.90 -26.58
C SER A 53 -29.64 4.73 -27.41
N ASN A 54 -28.87 3.65 -27.59
CA ASN A 54 -29.28 2.47 -28.34
C ASN A 54 -29.48 1.27 -27.38
N PRO A 55 -30.69 1.03 -26.86
CA PRO A 55 -30.96 -0.21 -26.14
C PRO A 55 -30.81 -1.40 -27.09
N PRO A 56 -30.37 -2.57 -26.60
CA PRO A 56 -30.23 -3.75 -27.43
C PRO A 56 -31.58 -4.13 -28.02
N ARG A 57 -31.68 -4.13 -29.36
CA ARG A 57 -32.83 -4.70 -30.08
C ARG A 57 -32.94 -6.18 -29.71
N SER A 58 -34.09 -6.54 -29.15
CA SER A 58 -34.49 -7.93 -28.97
C SER A 58 -34.83 -8.52 -30.34
N ASP A 59 -33.88 -9.19 -30.97
CA ASP A 59 -34.15 -9.94 -32.19
C ASP A 59 -34.92 -11.21 -31.84
N SER A 60 -36.21 -11.19 -32.18
CA SER A 60 -37.09 -12.36 -32.19
C SER A 60 -36.67 -13.30 -33.32
N CYS A 61 -36.32 -14.53 -32.97
CA CYS A 61 -36.07 -15.61 -33.93
C CYS A 61 -37.33 -15.90 -34.75
N ASN A 62 -37.30 -15.51 -36.03
CA ASN A 62 -38.18 -16.05 -37.06
C ASN A 62 -37.55 -17.29 -37.68
N SER A 63 -38.39 -18.31 -37.81
CA SER A 63 -38.23 -19.59 -38.50
C SER A 63 -37.70 -19.45 -39.93
N CYS A 64 -36.74 -20.32 -40.29
CA CYS A 64 -36.45 -20.65 -41.69
C CYS A 64 -36.52 -22.16 -41.90
N GLU A 65 -37.33 -22.52 -42.90
CA GLU A 65 -37.58 -23.85 -43.45
C GLU A 65 -36.34 -24.44 -44.12
N SER A 66 -36.20 -25.76 -44.01
CA SER A 66 -35.16 -26.56 -44.67
C SER A 66 -35.61 -27.02 -46.07
N PRO A 67 -34.73 -27.01 -47.10
CA PRO A 67 -34.93 -27.79 -48.32
C PRO A 67 -34.21 -29.15 -48.26
N PRO A 68 -34.57 -30.11 -49.14
CA PRO A 68 -34.23 -31.52 -48.98
C PRO A 68 -32.86 -31.89 -49.55
N ALA A 69 -32.40 -33.03 -49.05
CA ALA A 69 -31.12 -33.69 -49.26
C ALA A 69 -30.82 -34.05 -50.72
N SER A 70 -29.53 -33.97 -51.07
CA SER A 70 -28.92 -34.74 -52.15
C SER A 70 -27.73 -35.53 -51.58
N GLU A 71 -27.82 -36.85 -51.71
CA GLU A 71 -26.80 -37.84 -51.37
C GLU A 71 -25.55 -37.68 -52.24
N ALA A 72 -24.39 -37.64 -51.61
CA ALA A 72 -23.12 -37.99 -52.23
C ALA A 72 -22.19 -38.56 -51.15
N GLU A 73 -21.99 -39.87 -51.17
CA GLU A 73 -21.02 -40.60 -50.37
C GLU A 73 -19.59 -40.17 -50.78
N VAL A 74 -18.80 -39.72 -49.80
CA VAL A 74 -17.34 -39.52 -49.93
C VAL A 74 -16.69 -40.18 -48.71
N PRO A 75 -15.63 -41.00 -48.89
CA PRO A 75 -15.07 -41.80 -47.81
C PRO A 75 -14.26 -40.98 -46.82
N ASP A 76 -14.51 -41.29 -45.54
CA ASP A 76 -13.87 -40.77 -44.34
C ASP A 76 -12.34 -40.89 -44.38
N THR A 77 -11.66 -39.74 -44.39
CA THR A 77 -10.30 -39.61 -43.86
C THR A 77 -10.37 -38.64 -42.68
N MET A 78 -10.44 -39.21 -41.48
CA MET A 78 -10.49 -38.47 -40.22
C MET A 78 -9.26 -37.57 -40.06
N SER A 79 -9.45 -36.28 -40.28
CA SER A 79 -8.46 -35.23 -40.04
C SER A 79 -8.33 -34.95 -38.54
N GLU A 80 -7.10 -34.99 -38.02
CA GLU A 80 -6.72 -34.63 -36.64
C GLU A 80 -7.20 -33.22 -36.21
N SER A 81 -7.63 -32.39 -37.16
CA SER A 81 -8.15 -31.04 -36.91
C SER A 81 -9.49 -31.00 -36.16
N SER A 82 -10.24 -32.11 -36.10
CA SER A 82 -11.54 -32.15 -35.40
C SER A 82 -11.40 -32.32 -33.88
N ARG A 83 -10.37 -33.06 -33.42
CA ARG A 83 -10.11 -33.28 -31.98
C ARG A 83 -9.77 -31.99 -31.22
N LEU A 84 -9.21 -31.00 -31.90
CA LEU A 84 -8.87 -29.69 -31.30
C LEU A 84 -10.08 -28.78 -31.10
N ARG A 85 -11.17 -28.95 -31.88
CA ARG A 85 -12.39 -28.14 -31.68
C ARG A 85 -13.23 -28.64 -30.52
N ASP A 86 -13.31 -29.95 -30.31
CA ASP A 86 -14.07 -30.51 -29.20
C ASP A 86 -13.39 -30.27 -27.84
N MET A 87 -12.06 -30.22 -27.80
CA MET A 87 -11.32 -29.83 -26.59
C MET A 87 -11.57 -28.37 -26.17
N LYS A 88 -11.84 -27.48 -27.13
CA LYS A 88 -12.12 -26.05 -26.90
C LYS A 88 -13.55 -25.82 -26.38
N THR A 89 -14.49 -26.70 -26.73
CA THR A 89 -15.88 -26.64 -26.24
C THR A 89 -16.01 -27.31 -24.87
N ALA A 90 -15.27 -28.40 -24.61
CA ALA A 90 -15.20 -29.05 -23.29
C ALA A 90 -14.52 -28.17 -22.21
N GLN A 91 -13.56 -27.31 -22.57
CA GLN A 91 -12.99 -26.32 -21.64
C GLN A 91 -13.95 -25.17 -21.28
N ARG A 92 -14.95 -24.87 -22.11
CA ARG A 92 -15.95 -23.81 -21.83
C ARG A 92 -17.12 -24.27 -20.97
N ALA A 93 -17.32 -25.58 -20.81
CA ALA A 93 -18.36 -26.17 -19.98
C ALA A 93 -17.90 -26.46 -18.53
N ARG A 94 -16.69 -26.05 -18.13
CA ARG A 94 -16.34 -26.02 -16.70
C ARG A 94 -17.24 -24.99 -16.02
N PRO A 95 -17.92 -25.34 -14.91
CA PRO A 95 -18.69 -24.37 -14.15
C PRO A 95 -17.77 -23.20 -13.86
N ARG A 96 -18.16 -21.99 -14.27
CA ARG A 96 -17.40 -20.77 -14.00
C ARG A 96 -17.20 -20.72 -12.49
N SER A 97 -16.00 -21.09 -12.03
CA SER A 97 -15.62 -20.97 -10.63
C SER A 97 -15.89 -19.54 -10.24
N CYS A 98 -16.71 -19.33 -9.21
CA CYS A 98 -17.03 -18.02 -8.68
C CYS A 98 -15.75 -17.16 -8.66
N SER A 99 -15.80 -16.02 -9.36
CA SER A 99 -14.70 -15.04 -9.38
C SER A 99 -14.08 -14.91 -7.98
N PRO A 100 -12.76 -15.09 -7.81
CA PRO A 100 -12.07 -14.98 -6.53
C PRO A 100 -12.35 -13.67 -5.78
N THR A 101 -12.79 -12.62 -6.48
CA THR A 101 -13.25 -11.35 -5.90
C THR A 101 -14.45 -11.50 -4.95
N LYS A 102 -15.27 -12.56 -5.07
CA LYS A 102 -16.38 -12.77 -4.14
C LYS A 102 -15.91 -13.03 -2.71
N LYS A 103 -14.71 -13.60 -2.54
CA LYS A 103 -14.15 -13.87 -1.22
C LYS A 103 -13.68 -12.59 -0.52
N SER A 104 -13.24 -11.57 -1.25
CA SER A 104 -12.71 -10.35 -0.64
C SER A 104 -13.80 -9.44 -0.07
N SER A 105 -14.96 -9.33 -0.74
CA SER A 105 -16.13 -8.64 -0.16
C SER A 105 -16.78 -9.44 0.96
N GLN A 106 -16.80 -10.77 0.86
CA GLN A 106 -17.20 -11.64 1.97
C GLN A 106 -16.32 -11.45 3.20
N TYR A 107 -15.00 -11.34 3.03
CA TYR A 107 -14.07 -11.07 4.14
C TYR A 107 -14.40 -9.76 4.86
N ARG A 108 -14.74 -8.69 4.14
CA ARG A 108 -15.19 -7.43 4.78
C ARG A 108 -16.40 -7.64 5.67
N ASN A 109 -17.39 -8.39 5.21
CA ASN A 109 -18.64 -8.61 5.94
C ASN A 109 -18.52 -9.63 7.09
N ILE A 110 -17.67 -10.65 6.93
CA ILE A 110 -17.56 -11.77 7.87
C ILE A 110 -16.46 -11.54 8.90
N VAL A 111 -15.41 -10.79 8.56
CA VAL A 111 -14.23 -10.61 9.43
C VAL A 111 -14.05 -9.15 9.85
N LEU A 112 -13.97 -8.22 8.89
CA LEU A 112 -13.68 -6.81 9.22
C LEU A 112 -14.84 -6.12 9.94
N LYS A 113 -16.06 -6.23 9.40
CA LYS A 113 -17.24 -5.55 9.94
C LYS A 113 -17.58 -6.01 11.37
N PRO A 114 -17.55 -7.32 11.71
CA PRO A 114 -17.71 -7.74 13.11
C PRO A 114 -16.61 -7.21 14.03
N ALA A 115 -15.38 -7.05 13.52
CA ALA A 115 -14.29 -6.41 14.26
C ALA A 115 -14.38 -4.86 14.28
N ASN A 116 -15.52 -4.27 13.87
CA ASN A 116 -15.73 -2.84 13.74
C ASN A 116 -14.72 -2.11 12.84
N ILE A 117 -14.18 -2.81 11.85
CA ILE A 117 -13.27 -2.25 10.84
C ILE A 117 -14.08 -1.93 9.57
N LEU A 118 -14.12 -0.65 9.21
CA LEU A 118 -14.93 -0.10 8.12
C LEU A 118 -14.01 0.45 7.03
N VAL A 119 -14.12 -0.11 5.82
CA VAL A 119 -13.33 0.30 4.65
C VAL A 119 -14.22 1.08 3.69
N ASP A 120 -13.83 2.31 3.40
CA ASP A 120 -14.45 3.19 2.39
C ASP A 120 -15.95 3.47 2.61
N VAL A 121 -16.33 3.68 3.88
CA VAL A 121 -17.72 4.04 4.25
C VAL A 121 -17.92 5.55 4.28
N ILE A 122 -16.84 6.31 4.50
CA ILE A 122 -16.85 7.76 4.68
C ILE A 122 -15.94 8.36 3.60
N HIS A 123 -16.53 9.09 2.66
CA HIS A 123 -15.79 9.80 1.61
C HIS A 123 -15.39 11.23 2.01
N VAL A 124 -16.02 11.79 3.04
CA VAL A 124 -15.71 13.12 3.59
C VAL A 124 -15.15 12.92 4.99
N LEU A 125 -13.88 13.22 5.19
CA LEU A 125 -13.23 13.01 6.49
C LEU A 125 -13.92 13.83 7.59
N PRO A 126 -14.06 13.28 8.81
CA PRO A 126 -14.43 14.08 9.96
C PRO A 126 -13.48 15.27 10.12
N PRO A 127 -13.96 16.49 10.44
CA PRO A 127 -13.11 17.69 10.47
C PRO A 127 -11.91 17.59 11.43
N ASP A 128 -12.09 16.89 12.55
CA ASP A 128 -11.06 16.64 13.56
C ASP A 128 -9.99 15.63 13.11
N VAL A 129 -10.35 14.72 12.20
CA VAL A 129 -9.41 13.79 11.54
C VAL A 129 -8.71 14.51 10.39
N GLU A 130 -9.46 15.27 9.60
CA GLU A 130 -8.94 16.07 8.51
C GLU A 130 -7.87 17.03 9.03
N ALA A 131 -8.12 17.71 10.17
CA ALA A 131 -7.19 18.64 10.81
C ALA A 131 -5.84 18.00 11.22
N LEU A 132 -5.77 16.68 11.31
CA LEU A 132 -4.53 15.95 11.62
C LEU A 132 -3.73 15.56 10.38
N LEU A 133 -4.30 15.70 9.18
CA LEU A 133 -3.56 15.45 7.96
C LEU A 133 -2.42 16.47 7.81
N PRO A 134 -1.26 16.07 7.25
CA PRO A 134 -0.22 17.02 6.86
C PRO A 134 -0.82 18.10 5.95
N SER A 135 -0.52 19.38 6.21
CA SER A 135 -1.04 20.51 5.42
C SER A 135 -0.78 20.32 3.93
N ASP A 136 0.46 19.98 3.61
CA ASP A 136 0.96 19.87 2.24
C ASP A 136 0.40 18.64 1.53
N LEU A 137 -0.07 17.64 2.29
CA LEU A 137 -0.74 16.49 1.71
C LEU A 137 -2.08 16.91 1.10
N ARG A 138 -2.81 17.84 1.71
CA ARG A 138 -4.08 18.34 1.17
C ARG A 138 -3.90 19.03 -0.18
N ASP A 139 -2.85 19.83 -0.32
CA ASP A 139 -2.53 20.53 -1.57
C ASP A 139 -2.25 19.56 -2.72
N ILE A 140 -1.73 18.36 -2.42
CA ILE A 140 -1.51 17.29 -3.40
C ILE A 140 -2.83 16.58 -3.77
N LEU A 141 -3.72 16.37 -2.78
CA LEU A 141 -4.98 15.65 -2.97
C LEU A 141 -6.04 16.50 -3.68
N ASP A 142 -6.06 17.80 -3.40
CA ASP A 142 -6.99 18.78 -3.96
C ASP A 142 -6.24 19.76 -4.86
N PRO A 143 -5.74 19.30 -6.04
CA PRO A 143 -5.04 20.19 -6.95
C PRO A 143 -5.93 21.39 -7.26
N PRO A 144 -5.40 22.63 -7.16
CA PRO A 144 -6.20 23.84 -7.25
C PRO A 144 -7.04 23.77 -8.53
N SER A 145 -8.35 23.66 -8.33
CA SER A 145 -9.33 23.45 -9.40
C SER A 145 -9.41 24.71 -10.27
N HIS A 146 -8.42 24.91 -11.16
CA HIS A 146 -8.26 25.99 -12.13
C HIS A 146 -8.88 27.35 -11.75
N ALA A 147 -8.89 27.69 -10.45
CA ALA A 147 -9.52 28.90 -10.00
C ALA A 147 -8.66 30.03 -10.58
N PRO A 148 -9.26 30.98 -11.32
CA PRO A 148 -8.50 32.04 -11.95
C PRO A 148 -7.66 32.73 -10.87
N PRO A 149 -6.39 33.06 -11.16
CA PRO A 149 -5.44 33.57 -10.19
C PRO A 149 -6.06 34.77 -9.48
N SER A 150 -6.46 34.56 -8.23
CA SER A 150 -7.01 35.64 -7.41
C SER A 150 -5.91 36.66 -7.18
N SER A 151 -6.24 37.93 -7.42
CA SER A 151 -5.31 39.05 -7.47
C SER A 151 -4.35 39.06 -6.26
N PRO A 152 -3.07 39.44 -6.47
CA PRO A 152 -2.05 39.43 -5.43
C PRO A 152 -2.53 40.18 -4.18
N ARG A 153 -2.58 39.47 -3.04
CA ARG A 153 -2.87 40.07 -1.73
C ARG A 153 -1.78 41.09 -1.39
N THR A 154 -2.08 42.37 -1.53
CA THR A 154 -1.29 43.47 -0.96
C THR A 154 -1.36 43.39 0.56
N HIS A 155 -0.38 42.72 1.17
CA HIS A 155 -0.12 42.82 2.62
C HIS A 155 0.66 44.10 2.89
N ALA A 156 -0.04 45.12 3.39
CA ALA A 156 0.54 46.33 3.93
C ALA A 156 0.64 46.18 5.45
N ASP A 157 1.81 45.79 5.96
CA ASP A 157 2.23 45.99 7.36
C ASP A 157 3.75 45.77 7.44
N ALA A 158 4.50 46.83 7.15
CA ALA A 158 5.97 46.85 7.13
C ALA A 158 6.48 47.69 8.31
N ALA A 159 6.84 47.08 9.44
CA ALA A 159 7.56 47.81 10.50
C ALA A 159 8.45 47.01 11.47
N THR A 160 8.54 45.67 11.42
CA THR A 160 9.24 44.93 12.51
C THR A 160 10.11 43.73 12.10
N ALA A 161 10.53 43.61 10.84
CA ALA A 161 11.07 42.35 10.29
C ALA A 161 12.57 42.38 9.89
N THR A 162 13.50 42.81 10.76
CA THR A 162 14.95 42.85 10.39
C THR A 162 15.82 41.73 10.98
N HIS A 163 15.27 40.76 11.71
CA HIS A 163 16.08 39.69 12.33
C HIS A 163 15.74 38.25 11.90
N ASN A 164 14.76 38.02 11.01
CA ASN A 164 14.34 36.66 10.65
C ASN A 164 14.67 36.23 9.20
N GLU A 165 15.27 37.10 8.39
CA GLU A 165 15.52 36.82 6.96
C GLU A 165 16.43 35.60 6.74
N ASN A 166 17.46 35.41 7.57
CA ASN A 166 18.39 34.29 7.44
C ASN A 166 17.74 32.92 7.71
N ALA A 167 16.84 32.83 8.69
CA ALA A 167 16.18 31.57 9.04
C ALA A 167 15.16 31.16 7.97
N GLU A 168 14.45 32.13 7.40
CA GLU A 168 13.55 31.89 6.27
C GLU A 168 14.31 31.46 5.01
N GLU A 169 15.46 32.07 4.72
CA GLU A 169 16.29 31.68 3.58
C GLU A 169 16.82 30.24 3.71
N GLU A 170 17.29 29.85 4.90
CA GLU A 170 17.76 28.47 5.17
C GLU A 170 16.63 27.45 5.06
N ASN A 171 15.44 27.76 5.61
CA ASN A 171 14.28 26.88 5.49
C ASN A 171 13.86 26.71 4.02
N ASN A 172 13.78 27.81 3.26
CA ASN A 172 13.47 27.80 1.83
C ASN A 172 14.51 27.02 1.01
N ALA A 173 15.79 27.05 1.40
CA ALA A 173 16.82 26.24 0.77
C ALA A 173 16.59 24.74 1.03
N ARG A 174 16.29 24.36 2.28
CA ARG A 174 16.00 22.97 2.66
C ARG A 174 14.75 22.44 1.97
N THR A 175 13.67 23.22 1.90
CA THR A 175 12.44 22.85 1.19
C THR A 175 12.70 22.63 -0.30
N ARG A 176 13.52 23.48 -0.94
CA ARG A 176 13.93 23.29 -2.35
C ARG A 176 14.76 22.03 -2.54
N GLU A 177 15.74 21.78 -1.68
CA GLU A 177 16.56 20.56 -1.73
C GLU A 177 15.71 19.30 -1.58
N LEU A 178 14.75 19.31 -0.65
CA LEU A 178 13.81 18.21 -0.47
C LEU A 178 12.95 17.99 -1.71
N ALA A 179 12.38 19.06 -2.28
CA ALA A 179 11.58 18.99 -3.49
C ALA A 179 12.37 18.47 -4.70
N ASP A 180 13.63 18.88 -4.86
CA ASP A 180 14.53 18.38 -5.90
C ASP A 180 14.78 16.88 -5.73
N ARG A 181 15.02 16.45 -4.49
CA ARG A 181 15.23 15.04 -4.16
C ARG A 181 13.98 14.20 -4.42
N VAL A 182 12.81 14.67 -4.00
CA VAL A 182 11.51 14.02 -4.26
C VAL A 182 11.28 13.82 -5.76
N ARG A 183 11.55 14.85 -6.58
CA ARG A 183 11.44 14.77 -8.04
C ARG A 183 12.42 13.77 -8.65
N GLU A 184 13.66 13.72 -8.16
CA GLU A 184 14.65 12.73 -8.60
C GLU A 184 14.17 11.30 -8.33
N LEU A 185 13.67 11.03 -7.11
CA LEU A 185 13.15 9.72 -6.74
C LEU A 185 11.91 9.34 -7.56
N ALA A 186 11.00 10.30 -7.81
CA ALA A 186 9.84 10.10 -8.65
C ALA A 186 10.21 9.74 -10.10
N ALA A 187 11.23 10.40 -10.66
CA ALA A 187 11.70 10.11 -12.01
C ALA A 187 12.29 8.69 -12.13
N VAL A 188 13.08 8.26 -11.14
CA VAL A 188 13.60 6.88 -11.08
C VAL A 188 12.47 5.87 -10.98
N TYR A 189 11.53 6.08 -10.05
CA TYR A 189 10.42 5.16 -9.85
C TYR A 189 9.49 5.09 -11.07
N LEU A 190 9.20 6.22 -11.72
CA LEU A 190 8.43 6.28 -12.97
C LEU A 190 9.06 5.44 -14.08
N PHE A 191 10.38 5.55 -14.23
CA PHE A 191 11.13 4.80 -15.23
C PHE A 191 10.98 3.29 -14.99
N GLU A 192 11.20 2.83 -13.75
CA GLU A 192 11.07 1.42 -13.40
C GLU A 192 9.63 0.92 -13.56
N CYS A 193 8.62 1.67 -13.12
CA CYS A 193 7.23 1.29 -13.30
C CYS A 193 6.84 1.16 -14.79
N ARG A 194 7.36 2.02 -15.67
CA ARG A 194 7.15 1.90 -17.12
C ARG A 194 7.81 0.65 -17.70
N LEU A 195 9.00 0.29 -17.23
CA LEU A 195 9.68 -0.95 -17.65
C LEU A 195 8.92 -2.20 -17.19
N LEU A 196 8.38 -2.18 -15.96
CA LEU A 196 7.63 -3.30 -15.39
C LEU A 196 6.24 -3.45 -16.01
N ALA A 197 5.60 -2.37 -16.47
CA ALA A 197 4.25 -2.41 -17.06
C ALA A 197 4.17 -3.30 -18.31
N GLY A 198 5.29 -3.51 -19.01
CA GLY A 198 5.39 -4.44 -20.15
C GLY A 198 5.65 -5.90 -19.77
N LYS A 199 5.89 -6.20 -18.49
CA LYS A 199 6.28 -7.53 -17.99
C LYS A 199 5.15 -8.14 -17.15
N PRO A 200 4.51 -9.24 -17.59
CA PRO A 200 3.49 -9.90 -16.78
C PRO A 200 4.12 -10.49 -15.51
N GLY A 201 3.43 -10.38 -14.37
CA GLY A 201 3.87 -10.95 -13.10
C GLY A 201 4.91 -10.13 -12.32
N SER A 202 5.15 -8.88 -12.73
CA SER A 202 6.14 -7.97 -12.14
C SER A 202 5.78 -7.36 -10.78
N GLU A 203 4.80 -7.94 -10.07
CA GLU A 203 4.33 -7.37 -8.80
C GLU A 203 5.41 -7.32 -7.70
N PRO A 204 6.14 -8.42 -7.45
CA PRO A 204 7.21 -8.38 -6.45
C PRO A 204 8.24 -7.29 -6.76
N GLU A 205 8.49 -7.02 -8.03
CA GLU A 205 9.37 -5.97 -8.51
C GLU A 205 8.79 -4.57 -8.25
N TYR A 206 7.49 -4.32 -8.51
CA TYR A 206 6.87 -3.03 -8.13
C TYR A 206 7.05 -2.72 -6.65
N ARG A 207 6.78 -3.72 -5.78
CA ARG A 207 6.99 -3.59 -4.34
C ARG A 207 8.46 -3.33 -4.00
N THR A 208 9.37 -4.05 -4.66
CA THR A 208 10.82 -3.89 -4.45
C THR A 208 11.26 -2.47 -4.78
N HIS A 209 10.88 -1.94 -5.95
CA HIS A 209 11.23 -0.58 -6.36
C HIS A 209 10.54 0.48 -5.49
N LEU A 210 9.27 0.28 -5.10
CA LEU A 210 8.59 1.17 -4.17
C LEU A 210 9.35 1.26 -2.83
N TYR A 211 9.85 0.14 -2.33
CA TYR A 211 10.69 0.14 -1.14
C TYR A 211 12.07 0.77 -1.38
N SER A 212 12.89 0.18 -2.25
CA SER A 212 14.32 0.51 -2.37
C SER A 212 14.58 1.84 -3.06
N ASP A 213 13.72 2.24 -4.01
CA ASP A 213 13.90 3.47 -4.77
C ASP A 213 13.12 4.66 -4.24
N VAL A 214 12.09 4.44 -3.42
CA VAL A 214 11.27 5.51 -2.86
C VAL A 214 11.35 5.52 -1.34
N VAL A 215 10.72 4.56 -0.66
CA VAL A 215 10.52 4.61 0.80
C VAL A 215 11.85 4.63 1.57
N GLU A 216 12.77 3.72 1.25
CA GLU A 216 14.08 3.61 1.90
C GLU A 216 14.93 4.87 1.67
N LYS A 217 14.90 5.42 0.45
CA LYS A 217 15.67 6.62 0.10
C LYS A 217 15.10 7.88 0.73
N LEU A 218 13.78 8.02 0.82
CA LEU A 218 13.13 9.09 1.56
C LEU A 218 13.46 8.99 3.05
N ALA A 219 13.28 7.82 3.67
CA ALA A 219 13.59 7.62 5.09
C ALA A 219 15.07 7.90 5.44
N ARG A 220 15.98 7.80 4.46
CA ARG A 220 17.42 8.10 4.61
C ARG A 220 17.81 9.55 4.35
N ILE A 221 16.87 10.45 4.07
CA ILE A 221 17.16 11.89 3.99
C ILE A 221 17.85 12.31 5.32
N PRO A 222 18.96 13.06 5.29
CA PRO A 222 19.78 13.31 6.48
C PRO A 222 19.03 13.85 7.70
N ALA A 223 17.98 14.64 7.47
CA ALA A 223 17.13 15.17 8.54
C ALA A 223 16.22 14.11 9.18
N TRP A 224 15.90 13.03 8.47
CA TRP A 224 14.90 12.03 8.87
C TRP A 224 15.54 10.70 9.29
N CYS A 225 16.76 10.42 8.83
CA CYS A 225 17.41 9.11 8.97
C CYS A 225 17.70 8.65 10.41
N ARG A 226 17.65 9.57 11.38
CA ARG A 226 17.78 9.25 12.81
C ARG A 226 16.44 8.98 13.49
N VAL A 227 15.35 9.42 12.88
CA VAL A 227 14.00 9.36 13.45
C VAL A 227 13.19 8.25 12.80
N LEU A 228 13.40 7.97 11.52
CA LEU A 228 12.63 6.97 10.78
C LEU A 228 13.37 5.63 10.69
N SER A 229 12.62 4.54 10.82
CA SER A 229 13.04 3.21 10.36
C SER A 229 11.97 2.68 9.41
N ALA A 230 12.45 2.12 8.29
CA ALA A 230 11.62 1.45 7.29
C ALA A 230 12.07 -0.01 7.17
N SER A 231 11.11 -0.91 7.08
CA SER A 231 11.33 -2.35 6.98
C SER A 231 10.48 -2.94 5.85
N CYS A 232 11.12 -3.72 4.98
CA CYS A 232 10.47 -4.58 3.99
C CYS A 232 10.52 -6.05 4.45
N SER A 233 10.44 -6.30 5.76
CA SER A 233 10.62 -7.64 6.31
C SER A 233 9.33 -8.45 6.30
N ASP A 234 9.45 -9.74 5.96
CA ASP A 234 8.40 -10.75 6.13
C ASP A 234 8.06 -11.09 7.60
N LYS A 235 8.41 -10.22 8.56
CA LYS A 235 8.20 -10.48 9.99
C LYS A 235 6.72 -10.30 10.33
N LEU A 236 6.12 -11.35 10.90
CA LEU A 236 4.77 -11.29 11.45
C LEU A 236 4.71 -10.28 12.60
N TRP A 237 3.60 -9.54 12.66
CA TRP A 237 3.27 -8.74 13.81
C TRP A 237 2.83 -9.61 15.00
N ARG A 238 2.74 -9.03 16.19
CA ARG A 238 2.24 -9.71 17.40
C ARG A 238 0.74 -9.94 17.29
N ALA A 239 0.30 -11.18 17.51
CA ALA A 239 -1.11 -11.55 17.46
C ALA A 239 -1.98 -10.83 18.51
N SER A 240 -1.38 -10.35 19.61
CA SER A 240 -2.06 -9.58 20.67
C SER A 240 -2.53 -8.20 20.20
N LEU A 241 -1.97 -7.67 19.10
CA LEU A 241 -2.40 -6.41 18.51
C LEU A 241 -3.73 -6.53 17.75
N LYS A 242 -4.18 -7.75 17.43
CA LYS A 242 -5.45 -7.94 16.73
C LYS A 242 -6.61 -7.50 17.61
N PRO A 243 -7.55 -6.67 17.11
CA PRO A 243 -8.74 -6.29 17.87
C PRO A 243 -9.42 -7.54 18.41
N ALA A 244 -9.87 -7.46 19.66
CA ALA A 244 -10.63 -8.56 20.24
C ALA A 244 -11.85 -8.84 19.35
N PRO A 245 -12.19 -10.10 19.08
CA PRO A 245 -13.46 -10.39 18.41
C PRO A 245 -14.58 -9.75 19.23
N PRO A 246 -15.62 -9.19 18.59
CA PRO A 246 -16.76 -8.63 19.32
C PRO A 246 -17.26 -9.69 20.28
N ASN A 247 -17.37 -9.34 21.57
CA ASN A 247 -17.86 -10.28 22.57
C ASN A 247 -19.21 -10.82 22.05
N PRO A 248 -19.35 -12.15 21.90
CA PRO A 248 -20.58 -12.75 21.39
C PRO A 248 -21.67 -12.70 22.47
N ILE A 249 -22.02 -11.51 22.95
CA ILE A 249 -23.00 -11.27 24.02
C ILE A 249 -24.41 -11.66 23.56
N LEU A 250 -24.62 -11.89 22.26
CA LEU A 250 -25.87 -12.41 21.70
C LEU A 250 -25.70 -13.63 20.78
N ALA A 251 -24.54 -14.30 20.79
CA ALA A 251 -24.51 -15.66 20.27
C ALA A 251 -25.19 -16.55 21.31
N LEU A 252 -26.52 -16.49 21.35
CA LEU A 252 -27.35 -17.52 21.96
C LEU A 252 -26.70 -18.86 21.61
N PRO A 253 -26.38 -19.70 22.60
CA PRO A 253 -25.65 -20.93 22.35
C PRO A 253 -26.38 -21.65 21.22
N SER A 254 -25.63 -22.20 20.25
CA SER A 254 -26.23 -22.89 19.10
C SER A 254 -27.17 -24.04 19.51
N SER A 255 -27.18 -24.43 20.79
CA SER A 255 -28.13 -25.34 21.44
C SER A 255 -29.53 -24.76 21.72
N THR A 256 -29.72 -23.43 21.67
CA THR A 256 -31.04 -22.78 21.84
C THR A 256 -31.78 -22.51 20.54
N TRP A 257 -31.14 -22.73 19.39
CA TRP A 257 -31.88 -22.77 18.13
C TRP A 257 -32.69 -24.07 18.12
N PRO A 258 -34.03 -24.04 18.05
CA PRO A 258 -34.83 -25.25 17.96
C PRO A 258 -34.36 -26.02 16.72
N SER A 259 -33.89 -27.24 16.94
CA SER A 259 -33.51 -28.17 15.88
C SER A 259 -34.63 -28.17 14.84
N LEU A 260 -34.37 -27.60 13.66
CA LEU A 260 -35.33 -27.68 12.57
C LEU A 260 -35.59 -29.18 12.34
N PRO A 261 -36.85 -29.63 12.32
CA PRO A 261 -37.16 -31.04 12.11
C PRO A 261 -36.51 -31.47 10.78
N PRO A 262 -35.92 -32.68 10.73
CA PRO A 262 -35.26 -33.16 9.54
C PRO A 262 -36.24 -33.13 8.37
N ASN A 263 -35.95 -32.31 7.37
CA ASN A 263 -36.71 -32.30 6.11
C ASN A 263 -36.67 -33.72 5.51
N PRO A 264 -37.80 -34.40 5.33
CA PRO A 264 -37.85 -35.70 4.67
C PRO A 264 -37.79 -35.48 3.16
N ILE A 265 -36.63 -35.06 2.65
CA ILE A 265 -36.36 -35.15 1.22
C ILE A 265 -35.62 -36.47 1.00
N VAL A 266 -36.36 -37.42 0.44
CA VAL A 266 -35.90 -38.69 -0.11
C VAL A 266 -34.72 -38.43 -1.05
N ALA A 267 -33.50 -38.66 -0.58
CA ALA A 267 -32.31 -38.67 -1.41
C ALA A 267 -31.99 -40.11 -1.81
N ALA A 268 -32.29 -40.44 -3.06
CA ALA A 268 -31.77 -41.62 -3.73
C ALA A 268 -30.24 -41.56 -3.77
N LYS A 269 -29.61 -42.64 -3.32
CA LYS A 269 -28.17 -42.86 -3.22
C LYS A 269 -27.55 -43.05 -4.61
N PRO A 270 -26.59 -42.23 -5.08
CA PRO A 270 -25.75 -42.60 -6.20
C PRO A 270 -24.56 -43.47 -5.73
N PRO A 271 -24.09 -44.41 -6.56
CA PRO A 271 -23.05 -45.36 -6.18
C PRO A 271 -21.67 -44.71 -6.11
N GLN A 272 -20.96 -45.01 -5.03
CA GLN A 272 -19.53 -44.72 -4.86
C GLN A 272 -18.70 -45.63 -5.78
N GLY A 273 -17.79 -45.02 -6.54
CA GLY A 273 -16.78 -45.76 -7.29
C GLY A 273 -15.81 -44.81 -7.97
N ALA A 274 -14.65 -44.59 -7.33
CA ALA A 274 -13.32 -44.43 -7.92
C ALA A 274 -12.40 -43.71 -6.93
N SER A 275 -11.53 -44.48 -6.30
CA SER A 275 -10.30 -44.00 -5.68
C SER A 275 -9.33 -43.55 -6.79
N PHE A 276 -8.77 -42.35 -6.67
CA PHE A 276 -7.62 -41.94 -7.49
C PHE A 276 -6.45 -41.63 -6.57
N GLU A 277 -5.42 -42.47 -6.66
CA GLU A 277 -4.08 -42.24 -6.14
C GLU A 277 -3.41 -41.11 -6.94
N SER A 278 -2.84 -40.14 -6.23
CA SER A 278 -1.98 -39.10 -6.80
C SER A 278 -0.52 -39.43 -6.51
N THR A 279 0.25 -39.69 -7.57
CA THR A 279 1.72 -39.78 -7.56
C THR A 279 2.37 -38.38 -7.56
N PRO A 280 3.48 -38.16 -6.82
CA PRO A 280 4.26 -36.93 -6.91
C PRO A 280 5.37 -37.06 -7.97
N ASN A 281 5.37 -36.17 -8.95
CA ASN A 281 6.50 -35.98 -9.86
C ASN A 281 7.36 -34.80 -9.39
N THR A 282 8.55 -35.13 -8.91
CA THR A 282 9.67 -34.22 -8.67
C THR A 282 10.47 -34.14 -9.96
N LEU A 283 10.65 -32.96 -10.53
CA LEU A 283 11.71 -32.75 -11.53
C LEU A 283 12.43 -31.44 -11.23
N ASP A 284 13.66 -31.65 -10.76
CA ASP A 284 14.72 -30.70 -10.53
C ASP A 284 15.40 -30.38 -11.87
N SER A 285 15.82 -29.14 -12.09
CA SER A 285 16.62 -28.77 -13.27
C SER A 285 17.47 -27.54 -12.96
N ASP A 286 18.67 -27.84 -12.48
CA ASP A 286 19.84 -26.98 -12.40
C ASP A 286 20.20 -26.35 -13.74
N VAL A 287 20.32 -25.01 -13.76
CA VAL A 287 21.02 -24.28 -14.83
C VAL A 287 22.16 -23.49 -14.20
N VAL A 288 23.37 -24.02 -14.34
CA VAL A 288 24.63 -23.36 -14.00
C VAL A 288 24.87 -22.19 -14.97
N ARG A 289 24.98 -20.97 -14.44
CA ARG A 289 25.43 -19.79 -15.19
C ARG A 289 26.78 -19.31 -14.67
N ILE A 290 27.78 -19.40 -15.54
CA ILE A 290 29.15 -18.90 -15.34
C ILE A 290 29.12 -17.36 -15.31
N ARG A 291 29.73 -16.75 -14.29
CA ARG A 291 30.03 -15.31 -14.17
C ARG A 291 31.50 -15.04 -14.55
N PRO A 292 31.81 -13.95 -15.27
CA PRO A 292 33.13 -13.35 -15.28
C PRO A 292 33.22 -12.18 -14.28
N ASP A 293 34.36 -12.11 -13.60
CA ASP A 293 34.71 -11.20 -12.52
C ASP A 293 34.80 -9.72 -12.91
N GLY A 294 34.48 -8.87 -11.93
CA GLY A 294 34.69 -7.41 -11.96
C GLY A 294 34.22 -6.74 -10.68
N ARG A 295 35.04 -6.83 -9.61
CA ARG A 295 34.88 -6.25 -8.25
C ARG A 295 33.94 -5.04 -8.12
N ALA A 296 32.92 -5.19 -7.27
CA ALA A 296 32.16 -4.09 -6.65
C ALA A 296 31.85 -4.40 -5.17
N PHE A 297 31.66 -3.34 -4.39
CA PHE A 297 31.58 -3.26 -2.93
C PHE A 297 30.56 -4.23 -2.29
N ASN A 298 30.94 -4.84 -1.16
CA ASN A 298 30.10 -5.67 -0.29
C ASN A 298 29.00 -4.82 0.37
N PHE A 299 27.86 -4.65 -0.29
CA PHE A 299 26.59 -4.57 0.41
C PHE A 299 26.01 -5.99 0.43
N ALA A 300 25.69 -6.50 1.62
CA ALA A 300 24.79 -7.63 1.73
C ALA A 300 23.47 -7.18 1.11
N GLY A 301 23.22 -7.57 -0.14
CA GLY A 301 21.90 -7.38 -0.76
C GLY A 301 20.85 -8.06 0.13
N PRO A 302 19.62 -7.55 0.16
CA PRO A 302 18.54 -8.23 0.85
C PRO A 302 18.45 -9.67 0.30
N PRO A 303 18.22 -10.69 1.16
CA PRO A 303 18.07 -12.04 0.68
C PRO A 303 16.95 -12.04 -0.36
N ALA A 304 17.27 -12.45 -1.59
CA ALA A 304 16.27 -12.74 -2.61
C ALA A 304 15.47 -13.95 -2.12
N SER A 305 14.47 -13.70 -1.28
CA SER A 305 13.49 -14.69 -0.85
C SER A 305 12.56 -14.92 -2.03
N THR A 306 12.94 -15.85 -2.90
CA THR A 306 12.08 -16.40 -3.96
C THR A 306 11.10 -17.43 -3.43
N ALA A 307 11.05 -17.66 -2.11
CA ALA A 307 9.96 -18.41 -1.52
C ALA A 307 8.68 -17.57 -1.68
N PRO A 308 7.64 -18.06 -2.37
CA PRO A 308 6.37 -17.36 -2.42
C PRO A 308 5.93 -17.14 -0.98
N SER A 309 5.89 -15.87 -0.55
CA SER A 309 5.36 -15.46 0.75
C SER A 309 4.07 -16.24 0.90
N GLU A 310 4.02 -17.17 1.87
CA GLU A 310 2.93 -18.11 2.00
C GLU A 310 1.64 -17.30 1.97
N SER A 311 0.99 -17.33 0.81
CA SER A 311 -0.33 -16.79 0.66
C SER A 311 -1.07 -17.45 1.78
N SER A 312 -1.67 -16.67 2.68
CA SER A 312 -2.69 -17.14 3.60
C SER A 312 -3.74 -17.77 2.70
N THR A 313 -3.52 -19.05 2.40
CA THR A 313 -4.41 -19.86 1.60
C THR A 313 -5.69 -19.76 2.39
N ALA A 314 -6.78 -19.39 1.71
CA ALA A 314 -8.09 -19.23 2.31
C ALA A 314 -8.65 -20.59 2.80
N SER A 315 -7.85 -21.36 3.55
CA SER A 315 -8.29 -22.25 4.62
C SER A 315 -9.32 -21.48 5.41
N GLU A 316 -10.49 -22.11 5.47
CA GLU A 316 -11.66 -21.81 6.29
C GLU A 316 -11.66 -20.42 6.90
N LEU A 317 -12.58 -19.57 6.43
CA LEU A 317 -12.89 -18.28 7.07
C LEU A 317 -13.33 -18.57 8.51
N ASP A 318 -12.38 -18.74 9.42
CA ASP A 318 -12.61 -18.99 10.85
C ASP A 318 -13.24 -17.77 11.55
N GLY A 319 -13.70 -16.78 10.76
CA GLY A 319 -14.21 -15.50 11.24
C GLY A 319 -13.14 -14.62 11.88
N THR A 320 -11.89 -15.08 11.97
CA THR A 320 -10.83 -14.38 12.70
C THR A 320 -10.00 -13.47 11.80
N LEU A 321 -9.61 -12.31 12.34
CA LEU A 321 -8.65 -11.43 11.70
C LEU A 321 -7.29 -12.13 11.65
N THR A 322 -6.67 -12.13 10.46
CA THR A 322 -5.31 -12.62 10.27
C THR A 322 -4.31 -11.70 10.96
N THR A 323 -3.27 -12.26 11.57
CA THR A 323 -2.19 -11.44 12.15
C THR A 323 -1.51 -10.66 11.01
N PRO A 324 -1.37 -9.33 11.15
CA PRO A 324 -0.78 -8.52 10.08
C PRO A 324 0.64 -8.93 9.74
N LYS A 325 0.96 -8.80 8.46
CA LYS A 325 2.29 -8.99 7.90
C LYS A 325 2.48 -8.00 6.75
N PRO A 326 2.64 -6.70 7.05
CA PRO A 326 2.71 -5.71 5.99
C PRO A 326 3.97 -5.89 5.15
N ASP A 327 3.81 -5.71 3.84
CA ASP A 327 4.89 -5.79 2.88
C ASP A 327 6.00 -4.78 3.16
N ILE A 328 5.62 -3.54 3.48
CA ILE A 328 6.52 -2.48 3.92
C ILE A 328 5.90 -1.81 5.14
N THR A 329 6.71 -1.52 6.15
CA THR A 329 6.30 -0.72 7.31
C THR A 329 7.31 0.39 7.55
N VAL A 330 6.83 1.57 7.92
CA VAL A 330 7.62 2.69 8.40
C VAL A 330 7.10 3.16 9.75
N GLY A 331 8.03 3.41 10.66
CA GLY A 331 7.76 3.88 12.01
C GLY A 331 8.94 4.68 12.54
N ILE A 332 8.95 4.89 13.85
CA ILE A 332 10.01 5.61 14.54
C ILE A 332 11.16 4.66 14.86
N SER A 333 12.36 5.02 14.44
CA SER A 333 13.60 4.30 14.78
C SER A 333 13.76 4.22 16.29
N ARG A 334 14.21 3.08 16.79
CA ARG A 334 14.52 2.88 18.21
C ARG A 334 15.52 3.91 18.72
N GLU A 335 16.47 4.31 17.88
CA GLU A 335 17.54 5.25 18.18
C GLU A 335 17.05 6.70 18.29
N ALA A 336 15.82 6.99 17.86
CA ALA A 336 15.20 8.30 17.98
C ALA A 336 14.83 8.66 19.43
N PHE A 337 14.67 7.65 20.29
CA PHE A 337 14.22 7.82 21.67
C PHE A 337 15.39 8.07 22.62
N SER A 338 15.17 8.93 23.62
CA SER A 338 16.12 9.09 24.72
C SER A 338 16.28 7.78 25.50
N ARG A 339 17.37 7.64 26.27
CA ARG A 339 17.58 6.43 27.10
C ARG A 339 16.43 6.18 28.09
N ALA A 340 15.85 7.24 28.64
CA ALA A 340 14.71 7.14 29.56
C ALA A 340 13.44 6.65 28.84
N HIS A 341 13.14 7.23 27.67
CA HIS A 341 12.04 6.78 26.82
C HIS A 341 12.21 5.34 26.38
N ALA A 342 13.40 4.95 25.92
CA ALA A 342 13.70 3.59 25.49
C ALA A 342 13.48 2.58 26.63
N GLY A 343 13.97 2.87 27.85
CA GLY A 343 13.77 2.01 29.01
C GLY A 343 12.29 1.87 29.41
N LEU A 344 11.51 2.96 29.34
CA LEU A 344 10.07 2.93 29.58
C LEU A 344 9.33 2.07 28.54
N LEU A 345 9.64 2.27 27.25
CA LEU A 345 9.03 1.51 26.15
C LEU A 345 9.40 0.02 26.21
N GLU A 346 10.61 -0.33 26.63
CA GLU A 346 11.03 -1.71 26.85
C GLU A 346 10.29 -2.35 28.03
N TYR A 347 10.14 -1.61 29.14
CA TYR A 347 9.35 -2.05 30.28
C TYR A 347 7.88 -2.32 29.89
N TRP A 348 7.24 -1.37 29.19
CA TRP A 348 5.86 -1.55 28.73
C TRP A 348 5.69 -2.66 27.71
N GLN A 349 6.65 -2.82 26.78
CA GLN A 349 6.63 -3.93 25.83
C GLN A 349 6.70 -5.27 26.55
N ALA A 350 7.55 -5.40 27.58
CA ALA A 350 7.71 -6.62 28.36
C ALA A 350 6.47 -6.93 29.24
N LYS A 351 5.72 -5.90 29.64
CA LYS A 351 4.47 -6.02 30.40
C LYS A 351 3.22 -6.11 29.53
N GLU A 352 3.38 -5.98 28.22
CA GLU A 352 2.29 -5.91 27.24
C GLU A 352 1.28 -4.78 27.49
N THR A 353 1.70 -3.72 28.19
CA THR A 353 0.87 -2.53 28.42
C THR A 353 0.88 -1.60 27.20
N VAL A 354 2.03 -1.40 26.57
CA VAL A 354 2.19 -0.69 25.30
C VAL A 354 3.09 -1.50 24.38
N VAL A 355 2.51 -2.04 23.31
CA VAL A 355 3.21 -2.85 22.31
C VAL A 355 3.75 -1.93 21.22
N SER A 356 4.76 -1.12 21.58
CA SER A 356 5.34 -0.12 20.70
C SER A 356 6.09 -0.72 19.51
N ASP A 357 6.74 -1.88 19.65
CA ASP A 357 7.27 -2.66 18.53
C ASP A 357 6.22 -3.67 18.08
N PRO A 358 5.70 -3.55 16.84
CA PRO A 358 4.61 -4.40 16.39
C PRO A 358 5.07 -5.82 16.06
N HIS A 359 6.37 -6.07 15.89
CA HIS A 359 6.87 -7.36 15.40
C HIS A 359 6.91 -8.43 16.49
N ALA A 360 6.68 -9.68 16.09
CA ALA A 360 6.82 -10.83 16.99
C ALA A 360 8.27 -11.04 17.46
N THR A 361 9.24 -10.65 16.64
CA THR A 361 10.67 -10.62 16.97
C THR A 361 11.13 -9.18 17.02
N GLN A 362 11.87 -8.82 18.07
CA GLN A 362 12.38 -7.48 18.31
C GLN A 362 12.98 -6.84 17.03
N GLY A 363 12.39 -5.73 16.60
CA GLY A 363 12.77 -4.91 15.45
C GLY A 363 13.40 -3.59 15.85
N ASP A 364 13.88 -2.86 14.86
CA ASP A 364 14.51 -1.53 14.97
C ASP A 364 13.50 -0.37 14.92
N MET A 365 12.21 -0.69 14.82
CA MET A 365 11.13 0.26 14.60
C MET A 365 10.06 0.17 15.70
N ARG A 366 9.57 1.32 16.13
CA ARG A 366 8.49 1.52 17.10
C ARG A 366 7.38 2.35 16.46
N PHE A 367 6.13 2.24 16.93
CA PHE A 367 5.00 3.08 16.52
C PHE A 367 4.84 3.21 14.99
N PRO A 368 4.43 2.14 14.29
CA PRO A 368 4.28 2.15 12.84
C PRO A 368 3.21 3.14 12.37
N PHE A 369 3.58 4.16 11.60
CA PHE A 369 2.67 5.22 11.14
C PHE A 369 2.46 5.25 9.61
N LEU A 370 3.26 4.50 8.82
CA LEU A 370 2.98 4.16 7.40
C LEU A 370 3.14 2.63 7.14
N ILE A 371 2.19 1.98 6.45
CA ILE A 371 2.36 0.62 5.90
C ILE A 371 2.02 0.63 4.42
N ILE A 372 2.61 -0.30 3.68
CA ILE A 372 2.26 -0.56 2.30
C ILE A 372 1.92 -2.03 2.18
N GLU A 373 0.81 -2.32 1.50
CA GLU A 373 0.34 -3.67 1.22
C GLU A 373 0.19 -3.83 -0.29
N GLY A 374 0.87 -4.81 -0.87
CA GLY A 374 0.82 -5.12 -2.29
C GLY A 374 0.17 -6.47 -2.57
N LYS A 375 -0.56 -6.55 -3.68
CA LYS A 375 -1.13 -7.82 -4.14
C LYS A 375 -0.75 -8.12 -5.57
N GLY A 376 0.03 -9.19 -5.72
CA GLY A 376 0.44 -9.67 -7.03
C GLY A 376 -0.54 -10.65 -7.65
N LEU A 377 -0.62 -10.57 -8.98
CA LEU A 377 -1.35 -11.51 -9.83
C LEU A 377 -0.99 -12.98 -9.54
N VAL A 378 0.26 -13.26 -9.15
CA VAL A 378 0.74 -14.62 -8.82
C VAL A 378 -0.03 -15.25 -7.65
N THR A 379 -0.50 -14.43 -6.72
CA THR A 379 -1.28 -14.90 -5.54
C THR A 379 -2.79 -14.96 -5.80
N ASN A 380 -3.24 -14.69 -7.04
CA ASN A 380 -4.64 -14.35 -7.36
C ASN A 380 -5.20 -13.23 -6.46
N GLY A 381 -4.30 -12.38 -5.93
CA GLY A 381 -4.64 -11.20 -5.17
C GLY A 381 -5.17 -10.10 -6.08
N ASN A 382 -5.93 -9.18 -5.49
CA ASN A 382 -6.39 -7.95 -6.13
C ASN A 382 -6.26 -6.81 -5.12
N LEU A 383 -6.49 -5.58 -5.57
CA LEU A 383 -6.43 -4.37 -4.77
C LEU A 383 -7.36 -4.43 -3.55
N ILE A 384 -8.54 -5.06 -3.67
CA ILE A 384 -9.44 -5.27 -2.54
C ILE A 384 -8.78 -6.14 -1.45
N GLY A 385 -7.99 -7.15 -1.85
CA GLY A 385 -7.18 -7.95 -0.94
C GLY A 385 -6.11 -7.14 -0.23
N ALA A 386 -5.42 -6.23 -0.95
CA ALA A 386 -4.46 -5.31 -0.36
C ALA A 386 -5.14 -4.34 0.63
N GLN A 387 -6.28 -3.75 0.25
CA GLN A 387 -7.11 -2.91 1.11
C GLN A 387 -7.55 -3.63 2.39
N ASN A 388 -8.01 -4.88 2.28
CA ASN A 388 -8.44 -5.66 3.44
C ASN A 388 -7.27 -5.96 4.39
N GLN A 389 -6.09 -6.27 3.86
CA GLN A 389 -4.89 -6.48 4.67
C GLN A 389 -4.44 -5.18 5.33
N ALA A 390 -4.45 -4.07 4.58
CA ALA A 390 -4.11 -2.76 5.09
C ALA A 390 -5.06 -2.34 6.21
N ALA A 391 -6.37 -2.55 6.07
CA ALA A 391 -7.35 -2.28 7.11
C ALA A 391 -7.06 -3.05 8.41
N GLY A 392 -6.75 -4.35 8.31
CA GLY A 392 -6.39 -5.19 9.47
C GLY A 392 -5.06 -4.78 10.12
N GLY A 393 -4.02 -4.56 9.29
CA GLY A 393 -2.70 -4.11 9.75
C GLY A 393 -2.75 -2.74 10.41
N ARG A 394 -3.54 -1.82 9.88
CA ARG A 394 -3.67 -0.47 10.44
C ARG A 394 -4.53 -0.37 11.67
N THR A 395 -5.57 -1.19 11.77
CA THR A 395 -6.29 -1.31 13.03
C THR A 395 -5.34 -1.74 14.16
N CYS A 396 -4.42 -2.67 13.89
CA CYS A 396 -3.39 -3.06 14.86
C CYS A 396 -2.44 -1.90 15.21
N ALA A 397 -2.07 -1.07 14.23
CA ALA A 397 -1.24 0.12 14.47
C ALA A 397 -1.96 1.18 15.31
N ILE A 398 -3.26 1.44 15.06
CA ILE A 398 -4.09 2.34 15.87
C ILE A 398 -4.17 1.85 17.31
N ARG A 399 -4.31 0.54 17.54
CA ARG A 399 -4.32 -0.03 18.89
C ARG A 399 -3.01 0.19 19.65
N VAL A 400 -1.87 0.24 18.95
CA VAL A 400 -0.60 0.65 19.57
C VAL A 400 -0.71 2.10 20.09
N LEU A 401 -1.28 3.00 19.30
CA LEU A 401 -1.48 4.41 19.71
C LEU A 401 -2.51 4.56 20.84
N GLU A 402 -3.58 3.77 20.82
CA GLU A 402 -4.56 3.69 21.91
C GLU A 402 -3.90 3.26 23.21
N SER A 403 -3.11 2.18 23.19
CA SER A 403 -2.40 1.72 24.38
C SER A 403 -1.44 2.76 24.93
N LEU A 404 -0.81 3.57 24.07
CA LEU A 404 0.03 4.69 24.48
C LEU A 404 -0.81 5.81 25.12
N ALA A 405 -1.94 6.17 24.50
CA ALA A 405 -2.83 7.21 25.01
C ALA A 405 -3.45 6.83 26.37
N GLU A 406 -3.72 5.55 26.61
CA GLU A 406 -4.17 5.04 27.93
C GLU A 406 -3.13 5.23 29.04
N GLN A 407 -1.85 5.38 28.69
CA GLN A 407 -0.80 5.69 29.68
C GLN A 407 -0.64 7.19 29.93
N ASP A 408 -1.25 8.06 29.11
CA ASP A 408 -1.07 9.50 29.23
C ASP A 408 -1.80 10.03 30.47
N PRO A 409 -1.11 10.69 31.42
CA PRO A 409 -1.77 11.31 32.57
C PRO A 409 -2.67 12.49 32.16
N ASP A 410 -2.51 13.04 30.95
CA ASP A 410 -3.35 14.10 30.40
C ASP A 410 -4.11 13.61 29.16
N PRO A 411 -5.30 12.99 29.33
CA PRO A 411 -6.07 12.46 28.21
C PRO A 411 -6.65 13.56 27.30
N ALA A 412 -6.62 14.84 27.73
CA ALA A 412 -7.05 15.96 26.91
C ALA A 412 -5.97 16.44 25.94
N ALA A 413 -4.73 15.97 26.08
CA ALA A 413 -3.64 16.31 25.18
C ALA A 413 -3.83 15.65 23.80
N ASP A 414 -3.47 16.38 22.74
CA ASP A 414 -3.51 15.89 21.35
C ASP A 414 -2.40 14.84 21.08
N GLY A 415 -2.68 13.60 21.49
CA GLY A 415 -1.88 12.43 21.15
C GLY A 415 -2.03 11.99 19.68
N PRO A 416 -1.13 11.13 19.19
CA PRO A 416 -1.22 10.63 17.83
C PRO A 416 -2.44 9.70 17.68
N ARG A 417 -3.31 9.97 16.70
CA ARG A 417 -4.56 9.20 16.49
C ARG A 417 -4.87 8.78 15.05
N ILE A 418 -3.98 9.07 14.10
CA ILE A 418 -4.11 8.64 12.70
C ILE A 418 -2.88 7.85 12.24
N VAL A 419 -3.07 6.97 11.25
CA VAL A 419 -1.99 6.27 10.54
C VAL A 419 -2.33 6.15 9.06
N PHE A 420 -1.33 5.95 8.20
CA PHE A 420 -1.53 5.92 6.74
C PHE A 420 -1.30 4.54 6.15
N SER A 421 -2.01 4.12 5.10
CA SER A 421 -1.58 2.96 4.30
C SER A 421 -1.51 3.29 2.82
N VAL A 422 -0.62 2.61 2.10
CA VAL A 422 -0.67 2.55 0.64
C VAL A 422 -1.02 1.13 0.21
N THR A 423 -2.00 0.98 -0.67
CA THR A 423 -2.37 -0.32 -1.25
C THR A 423 -1.98 -0.33 -2.72
N THR A 424 -1.31 -1.39 -3.17
CA THR A 424 -0.81 -1.50 -4.55
C THR A 424 -1.34 -2.74 -5.27
N GLU A 425 -1.75 -2.55 -6.52
CA GLU A 425 -1.99 -3.58 -7.53
C GLU A 425 -1.34 -3.14 -8.86
N GLY A 426 -0.19 -3.71 -9.15
CA GLY A 426 0.71 -3.38 -10.25
C GLY A 426 1.10 -1.91 -10.25
N VAL A 427 0.57 -1.18 -11.21
CA VAL A 427 0.88 0.25 -11.41
C VAL A 427 0.00 1.18 -10.57
N ILE A 428 -1.07 0.66 -9.97
CA ILE A 428 -2.07 1.43 -9.24
C ILE A 428 -1.72 1.45 -7.75
N HIS A 429 -1.67 2.66 -7.18
CA HIS A 429 -1.40 2.92 -5.78
C HIS A 429 -2.55 3.74 -5.21
N GLU A 430 -3.11 3.34 -4.06
CA GLU A 430 -4.09 4.14 -3.34
C GLU A 430 -3.55 4.49 -1.96
N LEU A 431 -3.63 5.76 -1.57
CA LEU A 431 -3.30 6.24 -0.24
C LEU A 431 -4.56 6.29 0.60
N TRP A 432 -4.45 5.83 1.84
CA TRP A 432 -5.54 5.76 2.80
C TRP A 432 -5.11 6.35 4.13
N VAL A 433 -6.05 7.02 4.80
CA VAL A 433 -5.92 7.38 6.22
C VAL A 433 -6.77 6.45 7.07
N HIS A 434 -6.26 6.11 8.25
CA HIS A 434 -6.93 5.28 9.22
C HIS A 434 -7.06 6.02 10.53
N TYR A 435 -8.23 5.93 11.14
CA TYR A 435 -8.57 6.63 12.36
C TYR A 435 -9.64 5.87 13.13
N ARG A 436 -9.79 6.17 14.42
CA ARG A 436 -10.89 5.65 15.24
C ARG A 436 -12.00 6.68 15.38
N VAL A 437 -13.23 6.22 15.43
CA VAL A 437 -14.42 7.02 15.76
C VAL A 437 -15.18 6.27 16.83
N VAL A 438 -15.59 6.96 17.88
CA VAL A 438 -16.55 6.44 18.86
C VAL A 438 -17.92 6.89 18.40
N ASP A 439 -18.84 5.95 18.20
CA ASP A 439 -20.20 6.28 17.79
C ASP A 439 -21.10 6.64 18.98
N GLU A 440 -22.38 6.91 18.70
CA GLU A 440 -23.39 7.30 19.70
C GLU A 440 -23.63 6.21 20.76
N ASP A 441 -23.31 4.95 20.45
CA ASP A 441 -23.47 3.79 21.33
C ASP A 441 -22.19 3.47 22.12
N ASP A 442 -21.21 4.39 22.13
CA ASP A 442 -19.87 4.21 22.73
C ASP A 442 -19.09 3.02 22.11
N VAL A 443 -19.43 2.65 20.87
CA VAL A 443 -18.74 1.58 20.14
C VAL A 443 -17.61 2.17 19.32
N VAL A 444 -16.38 1.73 19.62
CA VAL A 444 -15.19 2.08 18.84
C VAL A 444 -15.25 1.42 17.46
N LYS A 445 -15.20 2.26 16.43
CA LYS A 445 -15.10 1.88 15.02
C LYS A 445 -13.78 2.35 14.45
N HIS A 446 -13.12 1.48 13.70
CA HIS A 446 -11.89 1.79 12.98
C HIS A 446 -12.23 2.05 11.52
N HIS A 447 -11.96 3.26 11.05
CA HIS A 447 -12.25 3.70 9.69
C HIS A 447 -10.98 3.72 8.85
N MET A 448 -11.14 3.34 7.58
CA MET A 448 -10.13 3.44 6.53
C MET A 448 -10.76 4.21 5.35
N THR A 449 -10.29 5.42 5.09
CA THR A 449 -10.80 6.32 4.03
C THR A 449 -9.75 6.58 2.97
N CYS A 450 -10.14 6.44 1.70
CA CYS A 450 -9.24 6.68 0.56
C CYS A 450 -9.00 8.18 0.43
N LEU A 451 -7.74 8.57 0.41
CA LEU A 451 -7.32 9.95 0.19
C LEU A 451 -7.09 10.23 -1.30
N GLY A 452 -6.49 9.27 -2.02
CA GLY A 452 -6.15 9.45 -3.42
C GLY A 452 -5.67 8.18 -4.08
N ALA A 453 -5.71 8.16 -5.41
CA ALA A 453 -5.28 7.04 -6.23
C ALA A 453 -4.39 7.52 -7.39
N TRP A 454 -3.27 6.82 -7.60
CA TRP A 454 -2.26 7.17 -8.58
C TRP A 454 -1.92 5.98 -9.47
N ARG A 455 -1.45 6.31 -10.67
CA ARG A 455 -0.97 5.34 -11.65
C ARG A 455 0.49 5.65 -11.93
N SER A 456 1.37 4.83 -11.37
CA SER A 456 2.84 5.03 -11.37
C SER A 456 3.53 5.01 -12.75
N THR A 457 2.79 4.70 -13.82
CA THR A 457 3.28 4.85 -15.21
C THR A 457 3.08 6.26 -15.78
N LEU A 458 2.28 7.09 -15.11
CA LEU A 458 1.99 8.48 -15.50
C LEU A 458 2.88 9.41 -14.66
N GLU A 459 3.62 10.28 -15.34
CA GLU A 459 4.62 11.15 -14.71
C GLU A 459 4.02 12.02 -13.60
N ARG A 460 2.90 12.69 -13.89
CA ARG A 460 2.17 13.50 -12.90
C ARG A 460 1.84 12.68 -11.65
N HIS A 461 1.22 11.50 -11.85
CA HIS A 461 0.76 10.68 -10.74
C HIS A 461 1.93 10.13 -9.91
N THR A 462 3.05 9.79 -10.54
CA THR A 462 4.24 9.34 -9.80
C THR A 462 4.86 10.46 -8.98
N ASN A 463 4.94 11.68 -9.52
CA ASN A 463 5.39 12.84 -8.76
C ASN A 463 4.49 13.11 -7.55
N GLU A 464 3.16 13.10 -7.74
CA GLU A 464 2.19 13.31 -6.66
C GLU A 464 2.27 12.21 -5.59
N LEU A 465 2.35 10.93 -5.99
CA LEU A 465 2.50 9.80 -5.05
C LEU A 465 3.78 9.93 -4.21
N VAL A 466 4.93 10.20 -4.84
CA VAL A 466 6.21 10.30 -4.13
C VAL A 466 6.27 11.55 -3.24
N ALA A 467 5.67 12.66 -3.68
CA ALA A 467 5.49 13.85 -2.85
C ALA A 467 4.59 13.56 -1.64
N ALA A 468 3.44 12.89 -1.83
CA ALA A 468 2.55 12.52 -0.73
C ALA A 468 3.25 11.62 0.30
N LEU A 469 4.05 10.65 -0.15
CA LEU A 469 4.88 9.83 0.72
C LEU A 469 5.91 10.67 1.49
N ALA A 470 6.57 11.62 0.83
CA ALA A 470 7.50 12.53 1.50
C ALA A 470 6.81 13.38 2.57
N CYS A 471 5.63 13.95 2.29
CA CYS A 471 4.84 14.70 3.27
C CYS A 471 4.45 13.86 4.48
N ILE A 472 4.06 12.59 4.27
CA ILE A 472 3.72 11.68 5.37
C ILE A 472 4.95 11.34 6.23
N LEU A 473 6.11 11.13 5.61
CA LEU A 473 7.35 10.84 6.34
C LEU A 473 7.85 12.06 7.11
N GLU A 474 7.77 13.25 6.54
CA GLU A 474 8.06 14.50 7.24
C GLU A 474 7.13 14.72 8.42
N TRP A 475 5.81 14.53 8.23
CA TRP A 475 4.84 14.53 9.32
C TRP A 475 5.17 13.48 10.40
N GLY A 476 5.63 12.30 9.99
CA GLY A 476 6.12 11.25 10.86
C GLY A 476 7.23 11.73 11.80
N VAL A 477 8.17 12.52 11.27
CA VAL A 477 9.32 13.07 11.99
C VAL A 477 8.95 14.25 12.88
N GLU A 478 8.23 15.23 12.33
CA GLU A 478 8.03 16.53 13.00
C GLU A 478 6.82 16.52 13.93
N VAL A 479 5.73 15.89 13.51
CA VAL A 479 4.44 15.92 14.23
C VAL A 479 4.25 14.63 15.03
N PHE A 480 4.20 13.48 14.35
CA PHE A 480 3.84 12.21 14.98
C PHE A 480 4.85 11.79 16.06
N HIS A 481 6.15 11.80 15.76
CA HIS A 481 7.19 11.53 16.76
C HIS A 481 7.17 12.55 17.90
N GLY A 482 6.92 13.83 17.59
CA GLY A 482 6.76 14.89 18.58
C GLY A 482 5.64 14.58 19.58
N GLN A 483 4.48 14.15 19.10
CA GLN A 483 3.34 13.75 19.93
C GLN A 483 3.67 12.52 20.80
N VAL A 484 4.26 11.47 20.22
CA VAL A 484 4.70 10.28 20.98
C VAL A 484 5.65 10.68 22.11
N ARG A 485 6.65 11.52 21.81
CA ARG A 485 7.63 11.99 22.79
C ARG A 485 6.98 12.77 23.93
N GLN A 486 6.03 13.66 23.62
CA GLN A 486 5.32 14.44 24.64
C GLN A 486 4.54 13.54 25.61
N VAL A 487 3.88 12.48 25.13
CA VAL A 487 3.21 11.51 26.00
C VAL A 487 4.23 10.85 26.94
N LEU A 488 5.37 10.39 26.40
CA LEU A 488 6.41 9.75 27.20
C LEU A 488 7.03 10.70 28.23
N ASP A 489 7.23 11.96 27.88
CA ASP A 489 7.74 13.00 28.79
C ASP A 489 6.78 13.24 29.97
N ARG A 490 5.47 13.35 29.69
CA ARG A 490 4.44 13.51 30.74
C ARG A 490 4.39 12.31 31.68
N VAL A 491 4.44 11.11 31.14
CA VAL A 491 4.46 9.87 31.95
C VAL A 491 5.66 9.82 32.87
N LEU A 492 6.85 10.14 32.35
CA LEU A 492 8.07 10.16 33.16
C LEU A 492 8.03 11.25 34.22
N ALA A 493 7.53 12.44 33.89
CA ALA A 493 7.37 13.52 34.86
C ALA A 493 6.40 13.15 36.00
N ASN A 494 5.27 12.51 35.66
CA ASN A 494 4.29 12.04 36.64
C ASN A 494 4.88 10.94 37.55
N ALA A 495 5.66 10.00 37.00
CA ALA A 495 6.30 8.95 37.78
C ALA A 495 7.32 9.49 38.80
N VAL A 496 7.98 10.61 38.49
CA VAL A 496 8.89 11.30 39.43
C VAL A 496 8.11 12.06 40.49
N ALA A 497 6.97 12.67 40.15
CA ALA A 497 6.17 13.45 41.10
C ALA A 497 5.49 12.61 42.19
N VAL A 498 5.29 11.31 41.94
CA VAL A 498 4.65 10.36 42.89
C VAL A 498 5.67 9.76 43.89
N GLN A 499 6.97 9.92 43.64
CA GLN A 499 8.05 9.49 44.55
C GLN A 499 8.40 10.57 45.57
#